data_AF-A0A7C1PWJ9-F1
#
_entry.id   AF-A0A7C1PWJ9-F1
#
_cell.length_a   1.000
_cell.length_b   1.000
_cell.length_c   1.000
_cell.angle_alpha   90.00
_cell.angle_beta   90.00
_cell.angle_gamma   90.00
#
_symmetry.space_group_name_H-M   'P 1'
#
loop_
_entity.id
_entity.type
_entity.pdbx_description
1 polymer ?
#
loop_
_entity_poly.entity_id
_entity_poly.type
_entity_poly.pdbx_seq_one_letter_code
_entity_poly.pdbx_strand_id
1 'polypeptide(L)'
;MTKIKICGVTNLNDAIIAVDYGADAIGFVFAESVRKVSREKVKAIVRKLPPFVTFVGLFVNETAKNIENICSYCGLNAVQLHGNEPPGFLDRLKHYKVIKAFRIKNERDIDPINRYKSDAVLLDGYAENKMGGSFPCSCTAFRPQ
;
A
#
# COMPACT_ATOMS: atom_id res chain seq x y z
N MET A 1 -18.22 9.22 2.46
CA MET A 1 -17.57 9.51 1.17
C MET A 1 -16.47 8.46 0.96
N THR A 2 -16.34 7.91 -0.23
CA THR A 2 -15.38 6.84 -0.55
C THR A 2 -14.00 7.44 -0.84
N LYS A 3 -12.93 6.87 -0.28
CA LYS A 3 -11.55 7.28 -0.56
C LYS A 3 -10.96 6.45 -1.71
N ILE A 4 -10.20 7.10 -2.59
CA ILE A 4 -9.60 6.51 -3.79
C ILE A 4 -8.08 6.49 -3.66
N LYS A 5 -7.47 5.32 -3.85
CA LYS A 5 -6.02 5.14 -3.90
C LYS A 5 -5.59 4.69 -5.29
N ILE A 6 -4.61 5.37 -5.89
CA ILE A 6 -3.98 4.95 -7.15
C ILE A 6 -2.67 4.23 -6.84
N CYS A 7 -2.53 2.98 -7.28
CA CYS A 7 -1.41 2.11 -6.92
C CYS A 7 -0.47 1.81 -8.10
N GLY A 8 0.83 1.69 -7.81
CA GLY A 8 1.84 1.35 -8.81
C GLY A 8 2.29 2.54 -9.64
N VAL A 9 2.26 3.75 -9.06
CA VAL A 9 2.76 4.96 -9.69
C VAL A 9 4.28 4.90 -9.76
N THR A 10 4.83 5.10 -10.96
CA THR A 10 6.28 4.96 -11.18
C THR A 10 6.97 6.25 -11.59
N ASN A 11 6.23 7.27 -12.02
CA ASN A 11 6.77 8.55 -12.47
C ASN A 11 5.97 9.72 -11.89
N LEU A 12 6.55 10.92 -11.99
CA LEU A 12 5.97 12.14 -11.42
C LEU A 12 4.68 12.56 -12.13
N ASN A 13 4.62 12.45 -13.46
CA ASN A 13 3.48 12.92 -14.24
C ASN A 13 2.21 12.15 -13.87
N ASP A 14 2.30 10.82 -13.79
CA ASP A 14 1.19 9.97 -13.34
C ASP A 14 0.73 10.33 -11.93
N ALA A 15 1.67 10.68 -11.05
CA ALA A 15 1.37 11.07 -9.69
C ALA A 15 0.62 12.41 -9.63
N ILE A 16 1.07 13.41 -10.38
CA ILE A 16 0.42 14.72 -10.49
C ILE A 16 -0.99 14.55 -11.05
N ILE A 17 -1.12 13.83 -12.17
CA ILE A 17 -2.41 13.53 -12.79
C ILE A 17 -3.34 12.88 -11.78
N ALA A 18 -2.92 11.81 -11.11
CA ALA A 18 -3.75 11.13 -10.12
C ALA A 18 -4.25 12.07 -9.02
N VAL A 19 -3.39 12.97 -8.54
CA VAL A 19 -3.76 13.96 -7.51
C VAL A 19 -4.73 15.01 -8.04
N ASP A 20 -4.50 15.52 -9.26
CA ASP A 20 -5.38 16.52 -9.90
C ASP A 20 -6.78 15.96 -10.16
N TYR A 21 -6.90 14.66 -10.43
CA TYR A 21 -8.18 13.94 -10.56
C TYR A 21 -8.80 13.54 -9.21
N GLY A 22 -8.23 13.96 -8.09
CA GLY A 22 -8.81 13.80 -6.76
C GLY A 22 -8.47 12.48 -6.04
N ALA A 23 -7.35 11.84 -6.35
CA ALA A 23 -6.89 10.68 -5.59
C ALA A 23 -6.51 11.08 -4.14
N ASP A 24 -7.09 10.39 -3.15
CA ASP A 24 -6.76 10.56 -1.73
C ASP A 24 -5.37 10.01 -1.37
N ALA A 25 -4.90 9.02 -2.13
CA ALA A 25 -3.66 8.32 -1.84
C ALA A 25 -2.91 7.83 -3.09
N ILE A 26 -1.58 7.86 -3.02
CA ILE A 26 -0.68 7.38 -4.07
C ILE A 26 0.18 6.23 -3.54
N GLY A 27 0.18 5.11 -4.26
CA GLY A 27 0.87 3.88 -3.91
C GLY A 27 2.14 3.65 -4.73
N PHE A 28 3.26 3.46 -4.03
CA PHE A 28 4.57 3.12 -4.59
C PHE A 28 4.93 1.67 -4.26
N VAL A 29 5.46 0.92 -5.22
CA VAL A 29 5.79 -0.50 -5.04
C VAL A 29 7.30 -0.66 -4.81
N PHE A 30 7.68 -1.16 -3.64
CA PHE A 30 9.08 -1.44 -3.29
C PHE A 30 9.45 -2.92 -3.42
N ALA A 31 8.46 -3.80 -3.55
CA ALA A 31 8.64 -5.23 -3.80
C ALA A 31 9.00 -5.53 -5.27
N GLU A 32 9.49 -6.74 -5.51
CA GLU A 32 9.83 -7.20 -6.87
C GLU A 32 8.60 -7.20 -7.79
N SER A 33 8.65 -6.37 -8.83
CA SER A 33 7.54 -6.12 -9.74
C SER A 33 8.01 -5.30 -10.94
N VAL A 34 7.30 -5.39 -12.06
CA VAL A 34 7.47 -4.47 -13.21
C VAL A 34 7.27 -3.00 -12.78
N ARG A 35 6.49 -2.76 -11.72
CA ARG A 35 6.22 -1.41 -11.17
C ARG A 35 7.14 -1.04 -10.01
N LYS A 36 8.22 -1.79 -9.75
CA LYS A 36 9.15 -1.52 -8.66
C LYS A 36 9.81 -0.15 -8.84
N VAL A 37 9.87 0.63 -7.76
CA VAL A 37 10.51 1.94 -7.73
C VAL A 37 11.62 2.00 -6.68
N SER A 38 12.63 2.83 -6.93
CA SER A 38 13.67 3.10 -5.94
C SER A 38 13.23 4.18 -4.95
N ARG A 39 13.78 4.13 -3.73
CA ARG A 39 13.49 5.12 -2.67
C ARG A 39 13.90 6.54 -3.08
N GLU A 40 14.95 6.68 -3.87
CA GLU A 40 15.44 7.95 -4.40
C GLU A 40 14.40 8.57 -5.35
N LYS A 41 13.83 7.75 -6.23
CA LYS A 41 12.78 8.17 -7.17
C LYS A 41 11.51 8.58 -6.44
N VAL A 42 11.08 7.77 -5.47
CA VAL A 42 9.88 8.08 -4.67
C VAL A 42 10.06 9.37 -3.89
N LYS A 43 11.22 9.58 -3.25
CA LYS A 43 11.51 10.84 -2.55
C LYS A 43 11.44 12.06 -3.47
N ALA A 44 11.97 11.95 -4.69
CA ALA A 44 11.90 13.03 -5.67
C ALA A 44 10.47 13.35 -6.11
N ILE A 45 9.60 12.33 -6.20
CA ILE A 45 8.18 12.48 -6.51
C ILE A 45 7.44 13.12 -5.33
N VAL A 46 7.56 12.55 -4.13
CA VAL A 46 6.86 13.01 -2.92
C VAL A 46 7.14 14.48 -2.62
N ARG A 47 8.39 14.94 -2.80
CA ARG A 47 8.78 16.35 -2.59
C ARG A 47 8.09 17.35 -3.52
N LYS A 48 7.58 16.90 -4.66
CA LYS A 48 6.92 17.76 -5.66
C LYS A 48 5.40 17.69 -5.58
N LEU A 49 4.88 16.76 -4.79
CA LEU A 49 3.44 16.57 -4.62
C LEU A 49 2.93 17.36 -3.41
N PRO A 50 1.67 17.77 -3.44
CA PRO A 50 1.09 18.52 -2.35
C PRO A 50 0.92 17.68 -1.07
N PRO A 51 0.87 18.32 0.11
CA PRO A 51 0.86 17.64 1.41
C PRO A 51 -0.48 16.99 1.77
N PHE A 52 -1.55 17.24 1.01
CA PHE A 52 -2.90 16.72 1.30
C PHE A 52 -3.12 15.27 0.84
N VAL A 53 -2.14 14.66 0.16
CA VAL A 53 -2.24 13.31 -0.40
C VAL A 53 -1.50 12.32 0.50
N THR A 54 -2.10 11.15 0.74
CA THR A 54 -1.44 10.10 1.53
C THR A 54 -0.48 9.28 0.67
N PHE A 55 0.80 9.22 1.02
CA PHE A 55 1.77 8.37 0.33
C PHE A 55 1.87 7.00 0.98
N VAL A 56 1.65 5.95 0.19
CA VAL A 56 1.61 4.55 0.63
C VAL A 56 2.75 3.77 0.00
N GLY A 57 3.59 3.11 0.80
CA GLY A 57 4.59 2.16 0.32
C GLY A 57 4.08 0.73 0.38
N LEU A 58 4.17 -0.04 -0.72
CA LEU A 58 3.81 -1.44 -0.78
C LEU A 58 5.05 -2.32 -0.65
N PHE A 59 5.01 -3.22 0.34
CA PHE A 59 6.09 -4.15 0.67
C PHE A 59 5.58 -5.59 0.74
N VAL A 60 6.47 -6.55 0.48
CA VAL A 60 6.20 -7.98 0.53
C VAL A 60 7.34 -8.65 1.29
N ASN A 61 7.06 -9.21 2.47
CA ASN A 61 8.03 -9.94 3.30
C ASN A 61 9.32 -9.14 3.59
N GLU A 62 9.21 -7.82 3.69
CA GLU A 62 10.34 -6.94 3.97
C GLU A 62 10.55 -6.78 5.48
N THR A 63 11.78 -6.47 5.91
CA THR A 63 12.07 -6.27 7.33
C THR A 63 11.50 -4.94 7.84
N ALA A 64 10.98 -4.91 9.07
CA ALA A 64 10.42 -3.70 9.68
C ALA A 64 11.42 -2.52 9.65
N LYS A 65 12.69 -2.79 9.99
CA LYS A 65 13.77 -1.78 9.95
C LYS A 65 13.95 -1.18 8.55
N ASN A 66 13.90 -1.98 7.49
CA ASN A 66 14.06 -1.48 6.13
C ASN A 66 12.82 -0.68 5.69
N ILE A 67 11.61 -1.14 6.04
CA ILE A 67 10.36 -0.41 5.81
C ILE A 67 10.43 0.98 6.46
N GLU A 68 10.81 1.05 7.74
CA GLU A 68 10.93 2.32 8.48
C GLU A 68 11.95 3.26 7.82
N ASN A 69 13.11 2.73 7.43
CA ASN A 69 14.14 3.51 6.74
C ASN A 69 13.61 4.11 5.43
N ILE A 70 12.90 3.32 4.62
CA ILE A 70 12.32 3.78 3.36
C ILE A 70 11.23 4.81 3.62
N CYS A 71 10.33 4.56 4.57
CA CYS A 71 9.24 5.47 4.88
C CYS A 71 9.75 6.83 5.37
N SER A 72 10.71 6.83 6.30
CA SER A 72 11.35 8.05 6.80
C SER A 72 12.12 8.78 5.68
N TYR A 73 12.88 8.05 4.86
CA TYR A 73 13.67 8.64 3.77
C TYR A 73 12.80 9.32 2.70
N CYS A 74 11.69 8.67 2.33
CA CYS A 74 10.79 9.13 1.27
C CYS A 74 9.69 10.07 1.75
N GLY A 75 9.38 10.10 3.06
CA GLY A 75 8.24 10.83 3.61
C GLY A 75 6.90 10.11 3.41
N LEU A 76 6.87 8.78 3.55
CA LEU A 76 5.64 7.99 3.40
C LEU A 76 4.80 8.06 4.69
N ASN A 77 3.47 8.08 4.53
CA ASN A 77 2.53 8.17 5.65
C ASN A 77 1.93 6.81 6.02
N ALA A 78 1.91 5.88 5.07
CA ALA A 78 1.28 4.58 5.23
C ALA A 78 2.12 3.46 4.60
N VAL A 79 1.95 2.26 5.14
CA VAL A 79 2.60 1.03 4.71
C VAL A 79 1.53 0.03 4.33
N GLN A 80 1.63 -0.54 3.13
CA GLN A 80 0.83 -1.66 2.70
C GLN A 80 1.65 -2.94 2.71
N LEU A 81 1.22 -3.91 3.50
CA LEU A 81 1.87 -5.21 3.65
C LEU A 81 1.11 -6.28 2.87
N HIS A 82 1.73 -6.80 1.81
CA HIS A 82 1.13 -7.80 0.93
C HIS A 82 1.80 -9.19 1.04
N GLY A 83 2.74 -9.37 1.96
CA GLY A 83 3.38 -10.66 2.24
C GLY A 83 2.62 -11.52 3.25
N ASN A 84 3.35 -12.42 3.88
CA ASN A 84 2.86 -13.34 4.93
C ASN A 84 3.37 -12.91 6.32
N GLU A 85 3.43 -11.60 6.58
CA GLU A 85 3.92 -11.06 7.83
C GLU A 85 3.00 -11.49 9.00
N PRO A 86 3.54 -11.95 10.14
CA PRO A 86 2.72 -12.37 11.27
C PRO A 86 2.01 -11.17 11.92
N PRO A 87 0.89 -11.37 12.67
CA PRO A 87 0.15 -10.27 13.29
C PRO A 87 1.00 -9.35 14.17
N GLY A 88 1.95 -9.90 14.94
CA GLY A 88 2.86 -9.13 15.79
C GLY A 88 3.90 -8.30 15.03
N PHE A 89 4.00 -8.46 13.71
CA PHE A 89 4.87 -7.61 12.87
C PHE A 89 4.33 -6.17 12.78
N LEU A 90 3.00 -6.01 12.75
CA LEU A 90 2.35 -4.71 12.65
C LEU A 90 2.66 -3.84 13.87
N ASP A 91 2.92 -4.45 15.02
CA ASP A 91 3.28 -3.73 16.23
C ASP A 91 4.60 -2.95 16.09
N ARG A 92 5.47 -3.36 15.16
CA ARG A 92 6.73 -2.67 14.86
C ARG A 92 6.55 -1.47 13.95
N LEU A 93 5.38 -1.28 13.35
CA LEU A 93 5.11 -0.24 12.35
C LEU A 93 4.04 0.76 12.82
N LYS A 94 3.73 0.81 14.13
CA LYS A 94 2.67 1.64 14.72
C LYS A 94 2.80 3.14 14.46
N HIS A 95 3.99 3.62 14.09
CA HIS A 95 4.22 5.02 13.73
C HIS A 95 3.63 5.39 12.36
N TYR A 96 3.30 4.40 11.53
CA TYR A 96 2.70 4.57 10.22
C TYR A 96 1.31 3.94 10.18
N LYS A 97 0.45 4.41 9.27
CA LYS A 97 -0.81 3.71 9.01
C LYS A 97 -0.51 2.40 8.30
N VAL A 98 -0.95 1.28 8.86
CA VAL A 98 -0.69 -0.05 8.31
C VAL A 98 -1.93 -0.60 7.62
N ILE A 99 -1.77 -0.89 6.32
CA ILE A 99 -2.78 -1.54 5.47
C ILE A 99 -2.34 -2.99 5.26
N LYS A 100 -3.06 -3.96 5.82
CA LYS A 100 -2.77 -5.38 5.57
C LYS A 100 -3.58 -5.88 4.38
N ALA A 101 -2.89 -6.38 3.37
CA ALA A 101 -3.53 -7.00 2.21
C ALA A 101 -3.73 -8.50 2.42
N PHE A 102 -4.92 -8.99 2.09
CA PHE A 102 -5.29 -10.40 2.10
C PHE A 102 -5.78 -10.81 0.72
N ARG A 103 -5.30 -11.95 0.24
CA ARG A 103 -5.82 -12.57 -0.97
C ARG A 103 -7.01 -13.41 -0.59
N ILE A 104 -8.18 -13.09 -1.13
CA ILE A 104 -9.41 -13.81 -0.83
C ILE A 104 -9.77 -14.67 -2.03
N LYS A 105 -9.89 -15.98 -1.79
CA LYS A 105 -10.51 -16.93 -2.70
C LYS A 105 -11.92 -17.27 -2.24
N ASN A 106 -12.08 -17.51 -0.94
CA ASN A 106 -13.33 -17.95 -0.31
C ASN A 106 -13.57 -17.21 1.01
N GLU A 107 -14.80 -17.26 1.53
CA GLU A 107 -15.19 -16.61 2.80
C GLU A 107 -14.32 -17.03 4.00
N ARG A 108 -13.76 -18.24 3.99
CA ARG A 108 -12.86 -18.74 5.05
C ARG A 108 -11.53 -17.99 5.13
N ASP A 109 -11.15 -17.25 4.07
CA ASP A 109 -9.93 -16.43 4.07
C ASP A 109 -10.11 -15.12 4.85
N ILE A 110 -11.33 -14.81 5.29
CA ILE A 110 -11.69 -13.60 6.05
C ILE A 110 -11.42 -13.77 7.55
N ASP A 111 -11.57 -14.99 8.10
CA ASP A 111 -11.34 -15.30 9.51
C ASP A 111 -10.00 -14.79 10.09
N PRO A 112 -8.85 -14.95 9.41
CA PRO A 112 -7.58 -14.47 9.94
C PRO A 112 -7.49 -12.94 10.03
N ILE A 113 -8.33 -12.18 9.31
CA ILE A 113 -8.28 -10.71 9.28
C ILE A 113 -8.45 -10.12 10.68
N ASN A 114 -9.33 -10.71 11.50
CA ASN A 114 -9.58 -10.25 12.88
C ASN A 114 -8.36 -10.37 13.80
N ARG A 115 -7.37 -11.20 13.44
CA ARG A 115 -6.13 -11.35 14.21
C ARG A 115 -5.15 -10.19 13.99
N TYR A 116 -5.31 -9.43 12.91
CA TYR A 116 -4.43 -8.32 12.57
C TYR A 116 -4.98 -6.99 13.09
N LYS A 117 -4.22 -6.34 13.97
CA LYS A 117 -4.50 -4.97 14.44
C LYS A 117 -3.98 -3.94 13.44
N SER A 118 -4.54 -3.94 12.24
CA SER A 118 -4.23 -2.98 11.17
C SER A 118 -5.24 -1.82 11.13
N ASP A 119 -4.81 -0.65 10.63
CA ASP A 119 -5.67 0.52 10.42
C ASP A 119 -6.65 0.32 9.25
N ALA A 120 -6.23 -0.47 8.26
CA ALA A 120 -7.05 -0.79 7.11
C ALA A 120 -6.74 -2.19 6.60
N VAL A 121 -7.75 -2.79 5.97
CA VAL A 121 -7.63 -4.09 5.32
C VAL A 121 -7.87 -3.90 3.83
N LEU A 122 -6.96 -4.43 3.03
CA LEU A 122 -7.11 -4.49 1.58
C LEU A 122 -7.48 -5.91 1.19
N LEU A 123 -8.65 -6.06 0.58
CA LEU A 123 -9.11 -7.32 0.05
C LEU A 123 -8.69 -7.38 -1.43
N ASP A 124 -7.73 -8.25 -1.74
CA ASP A 124 -7.28 -8.46 -3.10
C ASP A 124 -7.92 -9.74 -3.65
N GLY A 125 -8.61 -9.61 -4.79
CA GLY A 125 -9.26 -10.74 -5.44
C GLY A 125 -8.22 -11.69 -6.03
N TYR A 126 -8.36 -12.99 -5.77
CA TYR A 126 -7.48 -13.98 -6.39
C TYR A 126 -7.86 -14.21 -7.86
N ALA A 127 -6.99 -13.82 -8.78
CA ALA A 127 -7.06 -14.25 -10.18
C ALA A 127 -6.12 -15.44 -10.38
N GLU A 128 -6.71 -16.62 -10.60
CA GLU A 128 -5.98 -17.80 -11.01
C GLU A 128 -5.36 -17.51 -12.39
N ASN A 129 -4.02 -17.56 -12.49
CA ASN A 129 -3.27 -17.60 -13.75
C ASN A 129 -3.01 -16.33 -14.59
N LYS A 130 -2.90 -15.11 -14.02
CA LYS A 130 -2.14 -14.02 -14.68
C LYS A 130 -1.39 -13.13 -13.69
N MET A 131 -0.05 -13.12 -13.81
CA MET A 131 0.80 -12.09 -13.22
C MET A 131 0.63 -10.81 -14.06
N GLY A 132 -0.36 -9.98 -13.68
CA GLY A 132 -0.63 -8.69 -14.33
C GLY A 132 -2.00 -8.59 -14.97
N GLY A 133 -2.87 -7.79 -14.34
CA GLY A 133 -3.99 -7.08 -14.96
C GLY A 133 -5.03 -7.91 -15.70
N SER A 134 -6.04 -8.42 -14.99
CA SER A 134 -7.40 -8.59 -15.52
C SER A 134 -8.40 -8.78 -14.37
N PHE A 135 -9.30 -7.79 -14.25
CA PHE A 135 -10.47 -7.61 -13.37
C PHE A 135 -10.26 -7.05 -11.95
N PRO A 136 -10.96 -5.94 -11.58
CA PRO A 136 -10.34 -4.85 -10.84
C PRO A 136 -11.17 -4.43 -9.64
N CYS A 137 -10.94 -5.01 -8.46
CA CYS A 137 -11.46 -4.41 -7.22
C CYS A 137 -10.50 -4.72 -6.08
N SER A 138 -9.43 -3.95 -5.98
CA SER A 138 -8.68 -3.84 -4.73
C SER A 138 -9.39 -2.81 -3.87
N CYS A 139 -10.34 -3.26 -3.06
CA CYS A 139 -11.09 -2.40 -2.15
C CYS A 139 -10.33 -2.31 -0.82
N THR A 140 -9.77 -1.14 -0.53
CA THR A 140 -9.21 -0.85 0.80
C THR A 140 -10.35 -0.38 1.70
N ALA A 141 -10.71 -1.18 2.71
CA ALA A 141 -11.59 -0.76 3.78
C ALA A 141 -10.74 -0.15 4.90
N PHE A 142 -10.79 1.18 5.05
CA PHE A 142 -10.25 1.85 6.22
C PHE A 142 -11.16 1.56 7.42
N ARG A 143 -10.60 1.05 8.53
CA ARG A 143 -11.38 0.96 9.76
C ARG A 143 -11.62 2.40 10.28
N PRO A 144 -12.86 2.78 10.59
CA PRO A 144 -13.10 4.02 11.32
C PRO A 144 -12.42 3.92 12.69
N GLN A 145 -11.75 4.99 13.10
CA GLN A 145 -11.23 5.14 14.47
C GLN A 145 -12.38 5.29 15.45
#